data_AF-A0A1C7NAD8-F1
#
_entry.id   AF-A0A1C7NAD8-F1
#
_cell.length_a   1.000
_cell.length_b   1.000
_cell.length_c   1.000
_cell.angle_alpha   90.00
_cell.angle_beta   90.00
_cell.angle_gamma   90.00
#
_symmetry.space_group_name_H-M   'P 1'
#
loop_
_entity.id
_entity.type
_entity.pdbx_description
1 polymer ?
#
loop_
_entity_poly.entity_id
_entity_poly.type
_entity_poly.pdbx_seq_one_letter_code
_entity_poly.pdbx_strand_id
1 'polypeptide(L)'
;MHGEPDPNKFDFDNLDPELYTQYFGFTCSSPFNTFSRSYRKVNITSAHEMRGKRLDYIFYRHTPQLTCVHSSVVLTNTIEHTDLSYSDHFGVMSTFQLSAHHEADTSSTLLTHDPSYTHLSPSVLDEILEELKKEQDYCKNSSNRLLVLCCLFVISQLILYLLTIVLPTTLRDHGALPVALVTALGGALMNIASVLIPICLIVGFVFGHTEEKAFRQFVDEIDAFRHQALNANCVLTE
;
A
#
# COMPACT_ATOMS: atom_id res chain seq x y z
N MET A 1 -23.31 1.80 11.41
CA MET A 1 -23.95 0.78 10.57
C MET A 1 -23.07 -0.45 10.59
N HIS A 2 -23.48 -1.54 11.24
CA HIS A 2 -22.71 -2.78 11.35
C HIS A 2 -23.39 -3.86 10.50
N GLY A 3 -22.76 -4.23 9.39
CA GLY A 3 -23.21 -5.23 8.42
C GLY A 3 -22.59 -4.94 7.06
N GLU A 4 -22.11 -5.97 6.35
CA GLU A 4 -21.72 -5.78 4.95
C GLU A 4 -22.97 -5.43 4.13
N PRO A 5 -22.90 -4.37 3.30
CA PRO A 5 -24.03 -3.95 2.48
C PRO A 5 -24.40 -5.05 1.46
N ASP A 6 -25.66 -5.49 1.47
CA ASP A 6 -26.16 -6.50 0.52
C ASP A 6 -26.18 -5.97 -0.93
N PRO A 7 -25.40 -6.57 -1.86
CA PRO A 7 -25.35 -6.16 -3.26
C PRO A 7 -26.65 -6.39 -4.04
N ASN A 8 -27.53 -7.29 -3.58
CA ASN A 8 -28.77 -7.64 -4.29
C ASN A 8 -29.95 -6.72 -3.92
N LYS A 9 -29.73 -5.73 -3.06
CA LYS A 9 -30.76 -4.79 -2.61
C LYS A 9 -31.21 -3.81 -3.69
N PHE A 10 -30.40 -3.61 -4.74
CA PHE A 10 -30.66 -2.62 -5.77
C PHE A 10 -31.18 -3.28 -7.05
N ASP A 11 -32.23 -2.68 -7.61
CA ASP A 11 -32.62 -2.93 -9.00
C ASP A 11 -31.63 -2.21 -9.92
N PHE A 12 -30.95 -2.99 -10.76
CA PHE A 12 -29.92 -2.46 -11.66
C PHE A 12 -30.49 -1.76 -12.89
N ASP A 13 -31.73 -2.06 -13.25
CA ASP A 13 -32.39 -1.42 -14.40
C ASP A 13 -32.83 0.00 -14.05
N ASN A 14 -33.01 0.31 -12.75
CA ASN A 14 -33.43 1.62 -12.23
C ASN A 14 -32.49 2.12 -11.12
N LEU A 15 -31.18 1.95 -11.32
CA LEU A 15 -30.19 2.27 -10.30
C LEU A 15 -30.01 3.79 -10.12
N ASP A 16 -30.25 4.29 -8.91
CA ASP A 16 -29.86 5.64 -8.50
C ASP A 16 -28.35 5.66 -8.12
N PRO A 17 -27.50 6.36 -8.89
CA PRO A 17 -26.05 6.44 -8.64
C PRO A 17 -25.67 6.93 -7.25
N GLU A 18 -26.41 7.92 -6.75
CA GLU A 18 -26.10 8.59 -5.49
C GLU A 18 -26.43 7.67 -4.32
N LEU A 19 -27.64 7.08 -4.34
CA LEU A 19 -28.07 6.13 -3.33
C LEU A 19 -27.17 4.88 -3.29
N TYR A 20 -26.75 4.37 -4.45
CA TYR A 20 -25.84 3.23 -4.53
C TYR A 20 -24.47 3.57 -3.94
N THR A 21 -23.88 4.70 -4.36
CA THR A 21 -22.59 5.16 -3.85
C THR A 21 -22.62 5.36 -2.34
N GLN A 22 -23.69 5.97 -1.83
CA GLN A 22 -23.89 6.25 -0.42
C GLN A 22 -24.08 4.97 0.41
N TYR A 23 -24.81 3.98 -0.11
CA TYR A 23 -25.06 2.73 0.60
C TYR A 23 -23.80 1.87 0.77
N PHE A 24 -22.99 1.76 -0.29
CA PHE A 24 -21.72 1.02 -0.22
C PHE A 24 -20.56 1.85 0.34
N GLY A 25 -20.73 3.17 0.42
CA GLY A 25 -19.67 4.10 0.83
C GLY A 25 -18.50 4.10 -0.13
N PHE A 26 -18.75 4.00 -1.44
CA PHE A 26 -17.67 4.00 -2.43
C PHE A 26 -17.04 5.38 -2.55
N THR A 27 -15.72 5.44 -2.43
CA THR A 27 -14.97 6.69 -2.50
C THR A 27 -14.05 6.73 -3.71
N CYS A 28 -13.64 5.59 -4.26
CA CYS A 28 -12.89 5.54 -5.51
C CYS A 28 -13.29 4.33 -6.37
N SER A 29 -12.81 4.30 -7.61
CA SER A 29 -13.16 3.24 -8.59
C SER A 29 -14.68 3.07 -8.78
N SER A 30 -15.47 4.11 -8.49
CA SER A 30 -16.93 4.06 -8.58
C SER A 30 -17.37 3.99 -10.04
N PRO A 31 -18.45 3.24 -10.39
CA PRO A 31 -19.06 3.30 -11.71
C PRO A 31 -19.38 4.72 -12.18
N PHE A 32 -19.63 5.63 -11.23
CA PHE A 32 -20.15 6.95 -11.49
C PHE A 32 -19.08 8.05 -11.47
N ASN A 33 -17.83 7.70 -11.13
CA ASN A 33 -16.71 8.64 -11.18
C ASN A 33 -16.05 8.60 -12.58
N THR A 34 -15.86 9.76 -13.19
CA THR A 34 -15.42 9.88 -14.59
C THR A 34 -13.96 9.47 -14.80
N PHE A 35 -13.11 9.58 -13.77
CA PHE A 35 -11.71 9.17 -13.84
C PHE A 35 -11.55 7.64 -13.85
N SER A 36 -12.43 6.94 -13.13
CA SER A 36 -12.46 5.47 -13.13
C SER A 36 -13.35 4.86 -14.20
N ARG A 37 -14.25 5.64 -14.81
CA ARG A 37 -15.19 5.18 -15.85
C ARG A 37 -14.48 4.59 -17.08
N SER A 38 -13.32 5.14 -17.44
CA SER A 38 -12.51 4.72 -18.59
C SER A 38 -11.90 3.32 -18.45
N TYR A 39 -11.83 2.77 -17.23
CA TYR A 39 -11.25 1.45 -16.96
C TYR A 39 -12.25 0.30 -17.05
N ARG A 40 -13.54 0.57 -17.31
CA ARG A 40 -14.58 -0.46 -17.36
C ARG A 40 -14.97 -0.88 -18.77
N LYS A 41 -15.10 -2.20 -18.96
CA LYS A 41 -15.61 -2.84 -20.18
C LYS A 41 -17.09 -2.51 -20.38
N VAL A 42 -17.48 -2.36 -21.64
CA VAL A 42 -18.79 -1.90 -22.15
C VAL A 42 -19.97 -2.83 -21.77
N ASN A 43 -19.72 -4.06 -21.29
CA ASN A 43 -20.75 -5.01 -20.89
C ASN A 43 -20.69 -5.27 -19.39
N ILE A 44 -21.39 -4.46 -18.60
CA ILE A 44 -21.67 -4.73 -17.19
C ILE A 44 -22.91 -5.64 -17.18
N THR A 45 -22.73 -6.90 -16.81
CA THR A 45 -23.79 -7.92 -16.79
C THR A 45 -24.18 -8.36 -15.39
N SER A 46 -23.49 -7.86 -14.35
CA SER A 46 -23.80 -8.20 -12.96
C SER A 46 -23.42 -7.11 -11.96
N ALA A 47 -24.12 -7.11 -10.82
CA ALA A 47 -23.81 -6.33 -9.62
C ALA A 47 -22.34 -6.40 -9.18
N HIS A 48 -21.73 -7.58 -9.37
CA HIS A 48 -20.37 -7.89 -8.96
C HIS A 48 -19.32 -7.14 -9.81
N GLU A 49 -19.69 -6.72 -11.02
CA GLU A 49 -18.84 -5.93 -11.91
C GLU A 49 -18.92 -4.43 -11.58
N MET A 50 -19.94 -3.98 -10.85
CA MET A 50 -20.15 -2.59 -10.39
C MET A 50 -19.49 -2.25 -9.05
N ARG A 51 -18.42 -2.95 -8.68
CA ARG A 51 -17.70 -2.68 -7.42
C ARG A 51 -16.86 -1.40 -7.48
N GLY A 52 -17.21 -0.42 -6.64
CA GLY A 52 -16.29 0.62 -6.22
C GLY A 52 -15.38 0.13 -5.09
N LYS A 53 -14.50 1.00 -4.62
CA LYS A 53 -13.67 0.77 -3.43
C LYS A 53 -13.93 1.88 -2.42
N ARG A 54 -13.93 1.50 -1.15
CA ARG A 54 -13.96 2.43 -0.02
C ARG A 54 -12.54 2.49 0.55
N LEU A 55 -11.82 3.57 0.25
CA LEU A 55 -10.43 3.76 0.70
C LEU A 55 -10.29 4.94 1.66
N ASP A 56 -11.27 5.84 1.69
CA ASP A 56 -11.23 7.06 2.47
C ASP A 56 -12.10 6.91 3.72
N TYR A 57 -11.49 7.10 4.88
CA TYR A 57 -12.11 6.86 6.18
C TYR A 57 -11.83 8.02 7.14
N ILE A 58 -12.85 8.38 7.92
CA ILE A 58 -12.71 9.28 9.07
C ILE A 58 -12.90 8.43 10.33
N PHE A 59 -11.81 8.20 11.06
CA PHE A 59 -11.84 7.53 12.35
C PHE A 59 -11.99 8.57 13.47
N TYR A 60 -12.80 8.26 14.47
CA TYR A 60 -12.97 9.11 15.64
C TYR A 60 -13.23 8.25 16.87
N ARG A 61 -12.95 8.81 18.05
CA ARG A 61 -13.29 8.18 19.32
C ARG A 61 -14.73 8.51 19.67
N HIS A 62 -15.59 7.48 19.70
CA HIS A 62 -16.96 7.64 20.18
C HIS A 62 -16.96 7.85 21.70
N THR A 63 -17.44 9.00 22.14
CA THR A 63 -17.60 9.33 23.56
C THR A 63 -18.99 9.93 23.80
N PRO A 64 -19.49 9.97 25.05
CA PRO A 64 -20.73 10.69 25.37
C PRO A 64 -20.71 12.17 24.94
N GLN A 65 -19.52 12.77 24.87
CA GLN A 65 -19.31 14.17 24.49
C GLN A 65 -19.16 14.38 22.98
N LEU A 66 -18.83 13.34 22.21
CA LEU A 66 -18.57 13.42 20.78
C LEU A 66 -19.19 12.23 20.03
N THR A 67 -20.29 12.49 19.34
CA THR A 67 -21.01 11.49 18.55
C THR A 67 -21.04 11.88 17.08
N CYS A 68 -20.73 10.93 16.19
CA CYS A 68 -20.96 11.13 14.76
C CYS A 68 -22.46 10.99 14.48
N VAL A 69 -23.11 12.08 14.11
CA VAL A 69 -24.55 12.12 13.82
C VAL A 69 -24.86 11.91 12.34
N HIS A 70 -23.89 12.19 11.47
CA HIS A 70 -24.04 12.02 10.04
C HIS A 70 -22.71 11.68 9.39
N SER A 71 -22.72 10.77 8.42
CA SER A 71 -21.56 10.46 7.58
C SER A 71 -22.01 10.12 6.17
N SER A 72 -21.43 10.77 5.17
CA SER A 72 -21.82 10.62 3.77
C SER A 72 -20.65 10.76 2.81
N VAL A 73 -20.83 10.19 1.63
CA VAL A 73 -19.97 10.42 0.46
C VAL A 73 -20.46 11.70 -0.20
N VAL A 74 -19.56 12.63 -0.47
CA VAL A 74 -19.85 13.95 -1.03
C VAL A 74 -19.05 14.19 -2.31
N LEU A 75 -19.37 15.28 -3.02
CA LEU A 75 -18.72 15.63 -4.31
C LEU A 75 -18.85 14.51 -5.36
N THR A 76 -19.99 13.82 -5.35
CA THR A 76 -20.36 12.75 -6.30
C THR A 76 -20.80 13.30 -7.65
N ASN A 77 -21.20 14.57 -7.71
CA ASN A 77 -21.64 15.27 -8.92
C ASN A 77 -20.47 15.60 -9.84
N THR A 78 -20.78 15.92 -11.10
CA THR A 78 -19.81 16.49 -12.03
C THR A 78 -19.64 17.99 -11.82
N ILE A 79 -18.50 18.51 -12.27
CA ILE A 79 -18.23 19.94 -12.34
C ILE A 79 -19.23 20.58 -13.30
N GLU A 80 -19.84 21.68 -12.90
CA GLU A 80 -20.80 22.42 -13.71
C GLU A 80 -20.27 22.67 -15.12
N HIS A 81 -21.14 22.48 -16.13
CA HIS A 81 -20.80 22.59 -17.55
C HIS A 81 -19.76 21.60 -18.08
N THR A 82 -19.45 20.54 -17.32
CA THR A 82 -18.61 19.45 -17.77
C THR A 82 -19.21 18.09 -17.41
N ASP A 83 -18.76 17.05 -18.10
CA ASP A 83 -19.03 15.65 -17.75
C ASP A 83 -17.89 15.05 -16.91
N LEU A 84 -17.16 15.87 -16.14
CA LEU A 84 -16.01 15.45 -15.34
C LEU A 84 -16.35 15.52 -13.84
N SER A 85 -16.01 14.49 -13.09
CA SER A 85 -16.01 14.52 -11.63
C SER A 85 -14.98 15.53 -11.10
N TYR A 86 -15.15 16.00 -9.87
CA TYR A 86 -14.21 16.94 -9.24
C TYR A 86 -12.83 16.34 -8.95
N SER A 87 -12.76 15.02 -8.76
CA SER A 87 -11.55 14.27 -8.41
C SER A 87 -11.72 12.79 -8.80
N ASP A 88 -10.64 12.01 -8.80
CA ASP A 88 -10.66 10.55 -8.98
C ASP A 88 -11.15 9.81 -7.72
N HIS A 89 -11.26 10.53 -6.60
CA HIS A 89 -11.94 10.13 -5.38
C HIS A 89 -13.14 11.04 -5.10
N PHE A 90 -14.26 10.47 -4.67
CA PHE A 90 -15.33 11.19 -3.99
C PHE A 90 -14.91 11.54 -2.56
N GLY A 91 -15.42 12.66 -2.04
CA GLY A 91 -15.12 13.08 -0.68
C GLY A 91 -15.89 12.27 0.36
N VAL A 92 -15.38 12.25 1.59
CA VAL A 92 -16.12 11.76 2.76
C VAL A 92 -16.34 12.91 3.73
N MET A 93 -17.58 13.06 4.20
CA MET A 93 -17.97 14.10 5.15
C MET A 93 -18.60 13.43 6.36
N SER A 94 -18.16 13.81 7.56
CA SER A 94 -18.77 13.38 8.81
C SER A 94 -19.09 14.60 9.68
N THR A 95 -20.32 14.67 10.17
CA THR A 95 -20.78 15.70 11.10
C THR A 95 -20.80 15.13 12.50
N PHE A 96 -20.11 15.81 13.41
CA PHE A 96 -20.05 15.43 14.81
C PHE A 96 -20.86 16.39 15.66
N GLN A 97 -21.63 15.85 16.60
CA GLN A 97 -22.31 16.62 17.62
C GLN A 97 -21.47 16.58 18.90
N LEU A 98 -21.23 17.76 19.47
CA LEU A 98 -20.62 17.90 20.78
C LEU A 98 -21.70 18.16 21.83
N SER A 99 -21.74 17.31 22.86
CA SER A 99 -22.61 17.53 24.01
C SER A 99 -21.86 18.37 25.04
N ALA A 100 -22.30 19.62 25.27
CA ALA A 100 -21.82 20.41 26.39
C ALA A 100 -22.32 19.78 27.70
N HIS A 101 -21.42 19.32 28.55
CA HIS A 101 -21.79 19.05 29.93
C HIS A 101 -22.12 20.39 30.59
N HIS A 102 -23.30 20.50 31.22
CA HIS A 102 -23.61 21.59 32.14
C HIS A 102 -22.50 21.68 33.18
N GLU A 103 -21.84 22.84 33.28
CA GLU A 103 -20.77 23.14 34.22
C GLU A 103 -21.27 23.08 35.68
N ALA A 104 -20.68 22.17 36.46
CA ALA A 104 -20.27 22.41 37.84
C ALA A 104 -19.25 21.33 38.23
N ASP A 105 -18.03 21.74 38.60
CA ASP A 105 -16.97 20.95 39.26
C ASP A 105 -15.95 20.13 38.45
N THR A 106 -15.62 20.44 37.20
CA THR A 106 -14.38 19.86 36.62
C THR A 106 -13.71 20.69 35.52
N SER A 107 -13.30 21.93 35.84
CA SER A 107 -12.49 22.77 34.94
C SER A 107 -11.03 22.28 34.76
N SER A 108 -10.73 21.00 35.01
CA SER A 108 -9.36 20.46 34.98
C SER A 108 -9.15 19.23 34.09
N THR A 109 -10.19 18.66 33.44
CA THR A 109 -10.06 17.39 32.70
C THR A 109 -10.22 17.49 31.18
N LEU A 110 -10.60 18.65 30.63
CA LEU A 110 -10.72 18.85 29.18
C LEU A 110 -9.46 19.41 28.51
N LEU A 111 -8.46 19.84 29.29
CA LEU A 111 -7.14 20.25 28.79
C LEU A 111 -6.12 19.09 28.75
N THR A 112 -6.50 17.88 29.18
CA THR A 112 -5.55 16.76 29.34
C THR A 112 -5.73 15.63 28.33
N HIS A 113 -6.69 15.72 27.40
CA HIS A 113 -6.75 14.74 26.32
C HIS A 113 -5.80 15.15 25.19
N ASP A 114 -4.50 15.04 25.49
CA ASP A 114 -3.45 15.13 24.49
C ASP A 114 -3.78 14.14 23.34
N PRO A 115 -3.80 14.56 22.07
CA PRO A 115 -3.97 13.67 20.92
C PRO A 115 -2.93 12.53 20.87
N SER A 116 -1.88 12.60 21.69
CA SER A 116 -0.90 11.52 21.90
C SER A 116 -1.40 10.36 22.78
N TYR A 117 -2.55 10.49 23.47
CA TYR A 117 -3.02 9.48 24.42
C TYR A 117 -3.74 8.31 23.73
N THR A 118 -3.01 7.21 23.53
CA THR A 118 -3.56 5.92 23.11
C THR A 118 -3.88 5.01 24.29
N HIS A 119 -4.79 4.05 24.11
CA HIS A 119 -5.03 2.94 25.06
C HIS A 119 -4.19 1.70 24.74
N LEU A 120 -3.22 1.80 23.82
CA LEU A 120 -2.32 0.69 23.51
C LEU A 120 -1.43 0.40 24.73
N SER A 121 -1.52 -0.82 25.24
CA SER A 121 -0.60 -1.32 26.25
C SER A 121 0.85 -1.25 25.72
N PRO A 122 1.84 -0.86 26.54
CA PRO A 122 3.25 -0.93 26.16
C PRO A 122 3.67 -2.30 25.63
N SER A 123 3.07 -3.38 26.12
CA SER A 123 3.33 -4.75 25.64
C SER A 123 2.94 -4.95 24.17
N VAL A 124 1.85 -4.32 23.72
CA VAL A 124 1.41 -4.39 22.32
C VAL A 124 2.37 -3.60 21.42
N LEU A 125 2.90 -2.48 21.91
CA LEU A 125 3.93 -1.72 21.19
C LEU A 125 5.25 -2.52 21.08
N ASP A 126 5.62 -3.25 22.13
CA ASP A 126 6.77 -4.17 22.11
C ASP A 126 6.59 -5.28 21.06
N GLU A 127 5.42 -5.92 21.01
CA GLU A 127 5.10 -6.96 20.02
C GLU A 127 5.14 -6.40 18.58
N ILE A 128 4.58 -5.21 18.35
CA ILE A 128 4.62 -4.55 17.04
C ILE A 128 6.07 -4.24 16.63
N LEU A 129 6.87 -3.70 17.55
CA LEU A 129 8.28 -3.38 17.28
C LEU A 129 9.10 -4.62 16.98
N GLU A 130 8.86 -5.73 17.69
CA GLU A 130 9.55 -6.99 17.45
C GLU A 130 9.26 -7.51 16.04
N GLU A 131 7.98 -7.54 15.63
CA GLU A 131 7.62 -8.03 14.30
C GLU A 131 8.13 -7.10 13.19
N LEU A 132 8.08 -5.78 13.39
CA LEU A 132 8.62 -4.82 12.42
C LEU A 132 10.14 -4.93 12.26
N LYS A 133 10.89 -5.12 13.35
CA LYS A 133 12.35 -5.34 13.30
C LYS A 133 12.69 -6.63 12.59
N LYS A 134 11.92 -7.70 12.85
CA LYS A 134 12.09 -8.99 12.17
C LYS A 134 11.84 -8.88 10.67
N GLU A 135 10.79 -8.19 10.25
CA GLU A 135 10.51 -7.94 8.83
C GLU A 135 11.57 -7.03 8.18
N GLN A 136 12.06 -6.02 8.90
CA GLN A 136 13.16 -5.18 8.45
C GLN A 136 14.43 -5.99 8.14
N ASP A 137 14.82 -6.88 9.05
CA ASP A 137 15.98 -7.75 8.87
C ASP A 137 15.78 -8.74 7.71
N TYR A 138 14.58 -9.29 7.57
CA TYR A 138 14.23 -10.16 6.44
C TYR A 138 14.37 -9.42 5.10
N CYS A 139 13.79 -8.23 4.97
CA CYS A 139 13.85 -7.43 3.76
C CYS A 139 15.29 -7.06 3.39
N LYS A 140 16.08 -6.64 4.38
CA LYS A 140 17.50 -6.32 4.20
C LYS A 140 18.32 -7.52 3.71
N ASN A 141 18.11 -8.69 4.32
CA ASN A 141 18.79 -9.91 3.90
C ASN A 141 18.37 -10.35 2.49
N SER A 142 17.09 -10.24 2.16
CA SER A 142 16.56 -10.55 0.82
C SER A 142 17.16 -9.63 -0.25
N SER A 143 17.15 -8.32 -0.01
CA SER A 143 17.78 -7.30 -0.86
C SER A 143 19.27 -7.57 -1.08
N ASN A 144 20.03 -7.82 -0.01
CA ASN A 144 21.45 -8.15 -0.10
C ASN A 144 21.72 -9.43 -0.89
N ARG A 145 20.90 -10.47 -0.72
CA ARG A 145 21.00 -11.71 -1.52
C ARG A 145 20.79 -11.45 -3.01
N LEU A 146 19.81 -10.62 -3.37
CA LEU A 146 19.57 -10.23 -4.77
C LEU A 146 20.74 -9.42 -5.34
N LEU A 147 21.34 -8.52 -4.55
CA LEU A 147 22.52 -7.75 -4.96
C LEU A 147 23.76 -8.65 -5.16
N VAL A 148 23.99 -9.62 -4.27
CA VAL A 148 25.04 -10.62 -4.44
C VAL A 148 24.80 -11.44 -5.70
N LEU A 149 23.56 -11.88 -5.93
CA LEU A 149 23.18 -12.61 -7.15
C LEU A 149 23.39 -11.75 -8.41
N CYS A 150 23.09 -10.45 -8.36
CA CYS A 150 23.37 -9.51 -9.43
C CYS A 150 24.87 -9.46 -9.75
N CYS A 151 25.74 -9.33 -8.73
CA CYS A 151 27.19 -9.36 -8.91
C CYS A 151 27.67 -10.67 -9.55
N LEU A 152 27.13 -11.81 -9.10
CA LEU A 152 27.44 -13.11 -9.68
C LEU A 152 27.02 -13.22 -11.15
N PHE A 153 25.84 -12.69 -11.51
CA PHE A 153 25.42 -12.67 -12.92
C PHE A 153 26.28 -11.76 -13.78
N VAL A 154 26.73 -10.61 -13.28
CA VAL A 154 27.65 -9.72 -13.99
C VAL A 154 29.00 -10.42 -14.24
N ILE A 155 29.55 -11.09 -13.23
CA ILE A 155 30.80 -11.86 -13.38
C ILE A 155 30.60 -13.01 -14.37
N SER A 156 29.49 -13.75 -14.24
CA SER A 156 29.14 -14.84 -15.16
C SER A 156 29.00 -14.35 -16.60
N GLN A 157 28.39 -13.17 -16.81
CA GLN A 157 28.25 -12.55 -18.13
C GLN A 157 29.61 -12.22 -18.76
N LEU A 158 30.56 -11.70 -17.98
CA LEU A 158 31.93 -11.45 -18.43
C LEU A 158 32.64 -12.75 -18.83
N ILE A 159 32.51 -13.79 -18.02
CA ILE A 159 33.10 -15.11 -18.31
C ILE A 159 32.48 -15.72 -19.56
N LEU A 160 31.15 -15.71 -19.69
CA LEU A 160 30.44 -16.24 -20.86
C LEU A 160 30.80 -15.47 -22.14
N TYR A 161 30.98 -14.16 -22.05
CA TYR A 161 31.45 -13.35 -23.18
C TYR A 161 32.84 -13.79 -23.66
N LEU A 162 33.79 -13.95 -22.73
CA LEU A 162 35.14 -14.45 -23.05
C LEU A 162 35.09 -15.87 -23.64
N LEU A 163 34.32 -16.78 -23.06
CA LEU A 163 34.17 -18.15 -23.55
C LEU A 163 33.55 -18.19 -24.95
N THR A 164 32.56 -17.36 -25.22
CA THR A 164 31.88 -17.28 -26.53
C THR A 164 32.80 -16.74 -27.62
N ILE A 165 33.87 -16.00 -27.28
CA ILE A 165 34.89 -15.57 -28.24
C ILE A 165 35.99 -16.63 -28.39
N VAL A 166 36.52 -17.13 -27.27
CA VAL A 166 37.70 -18.01 -27.27
C VAL A 166 37.37 -19.42 -27.75
N LEU A 167 36.30 -20.06 -27.28
CA LEU A 167 35.99 -21.45 -27.66
C LEU A 167 35.74 -21.64 -29.17
N PRO A 168 35.00 -20.76 -29.86
CA PRO A 168 34.86 -20.85 -31.31
C PRO A 168 36.20 -20.80 -32.07
N THR A 169 37.17 -20.04 -31.57
CA THR A 169 38.50 -19.97 -32.21
C THR A 169 39.30 -21.25 -32.05
N THR A 170 39.19 -21.93 -30.91
CA THR A 170 39.92 -23.18 -30.64
C THR A 170 39.23 -24.41 -31.23
N LEU A 171 37.91 -24.38 -31.34
CA LEU A 171 37.11 -25.48 -31.89
C LEU A 171 36.96 -25.43 -33.42
N ARG A 172 37.50 -24.40 -34.07
CA ARG A 172 37.41 -24.22 -35.53
C ARG A 172 37.90 -25.45 -36.31
N ASP A 173 38.94 -26.12 -35.81
CA ASP A 173 39.53 -27.30 -36.44
C ASP A 173 38.66 -28.57 -36.31
N HIS A 174 37.67 -28.56 -35.41
CA HIS A 174 36.77 -29.69 -35.15
C HIS A 174 35.45 -29.60 -35.96
N GLY A 175 35.34 -28.62 -36.86
CA GLY A 175 34.20 -28.43 -37.77
C GLY A 175 33.22 -27.35 -37.33
N ALA A 176 32.24 -27.06 -38.19
CA ALA A 176 31.31 -25.93 -38.01
C ALA A 176 30.24 -26.17 -36.91
N LEU A 177 29.87 -27.42 -36.65
CA LEU A 177 28.77 -27.76 -35.73
C LEU A 177 29.11 -27.45 -34.25
N PRO A 178 30.29 -27.83 -33.70
CA PRO A 178 30.68 -27.43 -32.34
C PRO A 178 30.74 -25.91 -32.16
N VAL A 179 31.23 -25.19 -33.16
CA VAL A 179 31.31 -23.72 -33.15
C VAL A 179 29.91 -23.09 -33.10
N ALA A 180 28.99 -23.57 -33.94
CA ALA A 180 27.61 -23.10 -33.97
C ALA A 180 26.89 -23.37 -32.64
N LEU A 181 27.07 -24.56 -32.05
CA LEU A 181 26.45 -24.94 -30.78
C LEU A 181 26.95 -24.09 -29.62
N VAL A 182 28.26 -23.90 -29.49
CA VAL A 182 28.83 -23.07 -28.41
C VAL A 182 28.36 -21.62 -28.55
N THR A 183 28.33 -21.08 -29.76
CA THR A 183 27.87 -19.71 -30.01
C THR A 183 26.38 -19.54 -29.70
N ALA A 184 25.55 -20.49 -30.12
CA ALA A 184 24.10 -20.44 -29.87
C ALA A 184 23.76 -20.61 -28.39
N LEU A 185 24.35 -21.59 -27.70
CA LEU A 185 24.11 -21.84 -26.27
C LEU A 185 24.70 -20.73 -25.40
N GLY A 186 25.93 -20.30 -25.67
CA GLY A 186 26.57 -19.18 -24.97
C GLY A 186 25.77 -17.88 -25.16
N GLY A 187 25.36 -17.59 -26.39
CA GLY A 187 24.49 -16.46 -26.72
C GLY A 187 23.13 -16.51 -26.01
N ALA A 188 22.50 -17.68 -25.94
CA ALA A 188 21.22 -17.85 -25.24
C ALA A 188 21.37 -17.59 -23.72
N LEU A 189 22.39 -18.15 -23.09
CA LEU A 189 22.69 -17.93 -21.66
C LEU A 189 23.00 -16.45 -21.37
N MET A 190 23.76 -15.80 -22.25
CA MET A 190 24.05 -14.37 -22.14
C MET A 190 22.80 -13.50 -22.23
N ASN A 191 21.84 -13.85 -23.09
CA ASN A 191 20.56 -13.12 -23.18
C ASN A 191 19.75 -13.28 -21.89
N ILE A 192 19.68 -14.49 -21.33
CA ILE A 192 18.98 -14.75 -20.06
C ILE A 192 19.62 -13.93 -18.92
N ALA A 193 20.94 -14.01 -18.77
CA ALA A 193 21.66 -13.25 -17.74
C ALA A 193 21.50 -11.73 -17.92
N SER A 194 21.51 -11.23 -19.15
CA SER A 194 21.28 -9.80 -19.44
C SER A 194 19.90 -9.29 -19.00
N VAL A 195 18.88 -10.15 -18.95
CA VAL A 195 17.55 -9.79 -18.43
C VAL A 195 17.50 -9.90 -16.91
N LEU A 196 18.16 -10.90 -16.32
CA LEU A 196 18.15 -11.11 -14.88
C LEU A 196 18.95 -10.06 -14.11
N ILE A 197 20.06 -9.56 -14.66
CA ILE A 197 20.89 -8.52 -14.04
C ILE A 197 20.07 -7.27 -13.66
N PRO A 198 19.37 -6.59 -14.59
CA PRO A 198 18.60 -5.40 -14.24
C PRO A 198 17.44 -5.70 -13.29
N ILE A 199 16.82 -6.90 -13.34
CA ILE A 199 15.78 -7.30 -12.39
C ILE A 199 16.37 -7.39 -10.98
N CYS A 200 17.47 -8.13 -10.82
CA CYS A 200 18.15 -8.26 -9.53
C CYS A 200 18.67 -6.91 -9.02
N LEU A 201 19.14 -6.05 -9.92
CA LEU A 201 19.59 -4.71 -9.56
C LEU A 201 18.43 -3.82 -9.10
N ILE A 202 17.33 -3.74 -9.85
CA ILE A 202 16.19 -2.87 -9.51
C ILE A 202 15.51 -3.36 -8.23
N VAL A 203 15.24 -4.67 -8.12
CA VAL A 203 14.59 -5.25 -6.93
C VAL A 203 15.53 -5.22 -5.73
N GLY A 204 16.77 -5.66 -5.90
CA GLY A 204 17.77 -5.68 -4.82
C GLY A 204 18.13 -4.28 -4.33
N PHE A 205 18.40 -3.34 -5.24
CA PHE A 205 18.88 -2.00 -4.89
C PHE A 205 17.75 -1.01 -4.62
N VAL A 206 16.90 -0.76 -5.62
CA VAL A 206 15.92 0.34 -5.57
C VAL A 206 14.79 0.01 -4.60
N PHE A 207 14.13 -1.13 -4.81
CA PHE A 207 13.05 -1.56 -3.93
C PHE A 207 13.58 -1.94 -2.55
N GLY A 208 14.68 -2.71 -2.47
CA GLY A 208 15.31 -3.06 -1.20
C GLY A 208 15.67 -1.86 -0.32
N HIS A 209 16.27 -0.80 -0.89
CA HIS A 209 16.60 0.40 -0.12
C HIS A 209 15.35 1.21 0.29
N THR A 210 14.33 1.24 -0.56
CA THR A 210 13.07 1.92 -0.28
C THR A 210 12.32 1.22 0.86
N GLU A 211 12.23 -0.10 0.83
CA GLU A 211 11.64 -0.93 1.88
C GLU A 211 12.41 -0.80 3.19
N GLU A 212 13.75 -0.90 3.16
CA GLU A 212 14.58 -0.73 4.36
C GLU A 212 14.36 0.64 5.02
N LYS A 213 14.28 1.70 4.21
CA LYS A 213 14.02 3.06 4.70
C LYS A 213 12.62 3.19 5.30
N ALA A 214 11.61 2.62 4.66
CA ALA A 214 10.23 2.66 5.14
C ALA A 214 10.10 1.93 6.49
N PHE A 215 10.64 0.71 6.60
CA PHE A 215 10.63 -0.05 7.86
C PHE A 215 11.41 0.68 8.96
N ARG A 216 12.57 1.26 8.65
CA ARG A 216 13.35 2.03 9.63
C ARG A 216 12.54 3.20 10.17
N GLN A 217 11.88 3.95 9.29
CA GLN A 217 11.03 5.06 9.71
C GLN A 217 9.89 4.61 10.63
N PHE A 218 9.18 3.52 10.28
CA PHE A 218 8.12 2.99 11.13
C PHE A 218 8.61 2.52 12.49
N VAL A 219 9.76 1.83 12.52
CA VAL A 219 10.40 1.39 13.78
C VAL A 219 10.76 2.60 14.64
N ASP A 220 11.38 3.62 14.06
CA ASP A 220 11.78 4.84 14.78
C ASP A 220 10.56 5.61 15.33
N GLU A 221 9.48 5.70 14.55
CA GLU A 221 8.23 6.36 14.96
C GLU A 221 7.55 5.63 16.12
N ILE A 222 7.43 4.29 16.04
CA ILE A 222 6.78 3.50 17.08
C ILE A 222 7.65 3.43 18.34
N ASP A 223 8.97 3.39 18.21
CA ASP A 223 9.89 3.42 19.36
C ASP A 223 9.85 4.78 20.08
N ALA A 224 9.82 5.88 19.32
CA ALA A 224 9.61 7.22 19.88
C ALA A 224 8.26 7.32 20.61
N PHE A 225 7.20 6.77 20.01
CA PHE A 225 5.88 6.74 20.61
C PHE A 225 5.83 5.88 21.89
N ARG A 226 6.51 4.73 21.90
CA ARG A 226 6.66 3.87 23.08
C ARG A 226 7.36 4.61 24.22
N HIS A 227 8.43 5.35 23.93
CA HIS A 227 9.12 6.16 24.93
C HIS A 227 8.21 7.25 25.52
N GLN A 228 7.40 7.91 24.69
CA GLN A 228 6.42 8.88 25.16
C GLN A 228 5.35 8.23 26.07
N ALA A 229 4.81 7.07 25.67
CA ALA A 229 3.81 6.35 26.45
C ALA A 229 4.34 5.89 27.82
N LEU A 230 5.58 5.39 27.88
CA LEU A 230 6.22 5.00 29.14
C LEU A 230 6.45 6.20 30.07
N ASN A 231 6.93 7.32 29.52
CA ASN A 231 7.16 8.54 30.29
C ASN A 231 5.85 9.14 30.82
N ALA A 232 4.78 9.13 30.01
CA ALA A 232 3.46 9.60 30.43
C ALA A 232 2.88 8.75 31.57
N ASN A 233 3.07 7.43 31.55
CA ASN A 233 2.64 6.55 32.63
C ASN A 233 3.42 6.78 33.93
N CYS A 234 4.72 7.10 33.85
CA CYS A 234 5.55 7.36 35.04
C CYS A 234 5.11 8.65 35.78
N VAL A 235 4.69 9.68 35.03
CA VAL A 235 4.23 10.97 35.59
C VAL A 235 2.85 10.85 36.26
N LEU A 236 2.03 9.86 35.88
CA LEU A 236 0.70 9.65 36.47
C LEU A 236 0.72 8.78 37.74
N THR A 237 1.88 8.22 38.12
CA THR A 237 2.04 7.35 39.30
C THR A 237 2.73 7.99 40.51
N GLU A 238 3.15 9.26 40.42
CA GLU A 238 3.62 10.08 41.56
C GLU A 238 2.51 11.02 42.07
#